data_AF-A0A8T4SKW2-F1
#
_entry.id   AF-A0A8T4SKW2-F1
#
_cell.length_a   1.000
_cell.length_b   1.000
_cell.length_c   1.000
_cell.angle_alpha   90.00
_cell.angle_beta   90.00
_cell.angle_gamma   90.00
#
_symmetry.space_group_name_H-M   'P 1'
#
loop_
_entity.id
_entity.type
_entity.pdbx_description
1 polymer ?
#
loop_
_entity_poly.entity_id
_entity_poly.type
_entity_poly.pdbx_seq_one_letter_code
_entity_poly.pdbx_strand_id
1 'polypeptide(L)' 'MRALISVSDKRGISEFAQSLQDLHYEIISTSGTARFLSEQNIPAISASRAAKPRQ' A
#
# COMPACT_ATOMS: atom_id res chain seq x y z
N MET A 1 -12.73 -0.34 0.11
CA MET A 1 -12.25 -1.21 1.21
C MET A 1 -10.76 -0.96 1.44
N ARG A 2 -10.13 -1.56 2.44
CA ARG A 2 -8.69 -1.32 2.77
C ARG A 2 -7.92 -2.63 2.78
N ALA A 3 -6.72 -2.62 2.21
CA ALA A 3 -5.80 -3.77 2.20
C ALA A 3 -4.48 -3.39 2.86
N LEU A 4 -4.04 -4.17 3.85
CA LEU A 4 -2.73 -4.01 4.48
C LEU A 4 -1.70 -4.87 3.75
N ILE A 5 -0.65 -4.25 3.21
CA ILE A 5 0.48 -4.95 2.57
C ILE A 5 1.74 -4.66 3.39
N SER A 6 2.31 -5.70 4.00
CA SER A 6 3.57 -5.65 4.74
C SER A 6 4.37 -6.91 4.47
N VAL A 7 5.33 -6.81 3.57
CA VAL A 7 6.13 -7.95 3.11
C VAL A 7 7.61 -7.61 3.12
N SER A 8 8.43 -8.59 3.50
CA SER A 8 9.89 -8.45 3.46
C SER A 8 10.40 -8.58 2.03
N ASP A 9 9.97 -9.64 1.34
CA ASP A 9 10.23 -9.88 -0.09
C ASP A 9 9.19 -9.16 -0.96
N LYS A 10 9.66 -8.44 -1.96
CA LYS A 10 8.87 -7.52 -2.79
C LYS A 10 8.68 -8.03 -4.22
N ARG A 11 9.17 -9.23 -4.52
CA ARG A 11 8.97 -9.86 -5.84
C ARG A 11 7.47 -10.00 -6.14
N GLY A 12 7.04 -9.44 -7.27
CA GLY A 12 5.66 -9.52 -7.76
C GLY A 12 4.61 -8.72 -6.96
N ILE A 13 5.01 -7.88 -6.00
CA ILE A 13 4.05 -7.12 -5.19
C ILE A 13 3.42 -5.95 -5.95
N SER A 14 4.10 -5.41 -6.96
CA SER A 14 3.62 -4.32 -7.80
C SER A 14 2.33 -4.69 -8.53
N GLU A 15 2.31 -5.84 -9.19
CA GLU A 15 1.18 -6.35 -9.97
C GLU A 15 -0.02 -6.67 -9.07
N PHE A 16 0.27 -7.26 -7.90
CA PHE A 16 -0.75 -7.52 -6.88
C PHE A 16 -1.37 -6.22 -6.34
N ALA A 17 -0.54 -5.25 -6.00
CA ALA A 17 -0.99 -3.95 -5.51
C ALA A 17 -1.78 -3.17 -6.58
N GLN A 18 -1.36 -3.24 -7.85
CA GLN A 18 -2.11 -2.65 -8.96
C GLN A 18 -3.50 -3.27 -9.10
N SER A 19 -3.58 -4.61 -9.04
CA SER A 19 -4.86 -5.32 -9.10
C SER A 19 -5.81 -4.92 -7.95
N LEU A 20 -5.27 -4.68 -6.75
CA LEU A 20 -6.06 -4.18 -5.63
C LEU A 20 -6.60 -2.76 -5.87
N GLN A 21 -5.82 -1.88 -6.50
CA GLN A 21 -6.30 -0.55 -6.85
C GLN A 21 -7.40 -0.59 -7.91
N ASP A 22 -7.28 -1.48 -8.89
CA ASP A 22 -8.30 -1.69 -9.93
C ASP A 22 -9.63 -2.18 -9.31
N LEU A 23 -9.55 -2.90 -8.19
CA LEU A 23 -10.68 -3.30 -7.36
C LEU A 23 -11.11 -2.23 -6.32
N HIS A 24 -10.59 -1.00 -6.43
CA HIS A 24 -10.87 0.13 -5.55
C HIS A 24 -10.52 -0.10 -4.07
N TYR A 25 -9.46 -0.87 -3.80
CA TYR A 25 -8.87 -0.96 -2.47
C TYR A 25 -7.92 0.20 -2.22
N GLU A 26 -8.02 0.76 -1.02
CA GLU A 26 -7.04 1.68 -0.47
C GLU A 26 -5.92 0.86 0.17
N ILE A 27 -4.69 0.99 -0.35
CA ILE A 27 -3.53 0.24 0.15
C ILE A 27 -2.97 0.95 1.37
N ILE A 28 -2.82 0.19 2.46
CA ILE A 28 -2.11 0.59 3.67
C ILE A 28 -0.82 -0.23 3.75
N SER A 29 0.30 0.39 4.07
CA SER A 29 1.58 -0.30 4.08
C SER A 29 2.56 0.27 5.10
N THR A 30 3.50 -0.55 5.56
CA THR A 30 4.61 -0.11 6.42
C THR A 30 5.64 0.68 5.62
N SER A 31 6.53 1.42 6.29
CA SER A 31 7.45 2.36 5.62
C SER A 31 8.29 1.76 4.49
N GLY A 32 8.79 0.53 4.67
CA GLY A 32 9.60 -0.15 3.65
C GLY A 32 8.83 -0.59 2.40
N THR A 33 7.61 -1.12 2.58
CA THR A 33 6.77 -1.57 1.47
C THR A 33 6.05 -0.39 0.80
N ALA A 34 5.61 0.62 1.56
CA ALA A 34 5.03 1.86 1.04
C ALA A 34 6.01 2.59 0.12
N ARG A 35 7.30 2.65 0.50
CA ARG A 35 8.34 3.25 -0.34
C ARG A 35 8.50 2.49 -1.66
N PHE A 36 8.60 1.17 -1.61
CA PHE A 36 8.71 0.34 -2.81
C PHE A 36 7.54 0.54 -3.77
N LEU A 37 6.30 0.56 -3.26
CA LEU A 37 5.11 0.80 -4.07
C LEU A 37 5.10 2.21 -4.67
N SER A 38 5.50 3.23 -3.89
CA SER A 38 5.59 4.61 -4.37
C SER A 38 6.61 4.77 -5.50
N GLU A 39 7.75 4.06 -5.46
CA GLU A 39 8.75 4.06 -6.54
C GLU A 39 8.20 3.47 -7.85
N GLN A 40 7.14 2.65 -7.78
CA GLN A 40 6.42 2.08 -8.92
C GLN A 40 5.16 2.87 -9.30
N ASN A 41 4.98 4.09 -8.76
CA ASN A 41 3.77 4.92 -8.94
C ASN A 41 2.47 4.27 -8.43
N ILE A 42 2.57 3.41 -7.42
CA ILE A 42 1.42 2.78 -6.77
C ILE A 42 1.13 3.50 -5.44
N PRO A 43 0.01 4.24 -5.32
CA PRO A 43 -0.42 4.87 -4.08
C PRO A 43 -0.52 3.89 -2.91
N ALA A 44 0.19 4.18 -1.82
CA ALA A 44 0.08 3.46 -0.56
C ALA A 44 0.09 4.45 0.62
N ILE A 45 -0.82 4.23 1.57
CA ILE A 45 -0.91 5.01 2.80
C ILE A 45 0.00 4.39 3.84
N SER A 46 0.89 5.19 4.42
CA SER A 46 1.70 4.72 5.55
C SER A 46 0.81 4.31 6.72
N ALA A 47 1.00 3.08 7.22
CA ALA A 47 0.29 2.56 8.38
C ALA A 47 0.46 3.45 9.63
N SER A 48 1.60 4.15 9.77
CA SER A 48 1.81 5.13 10.84
C SER A 48 0.93 6.37 10.73
N ARG A 49 0.43 6.70 9.52
CA ARG A 49 -0.41 7.87 9.25
C ARG A 49 -1.90 7.54 9.21
N ALA A 50 -2.26 6.27 8.99
CA ALA A 50 -3.66 5.81 8.92
C ALA A 50 -4.44 5.95 10.24
N ALA A 51 -3.78 6.33 11.34
CA ALA A 51 -4.36 6.51 12.67
C ALA A 51 -4.84 7.94 12.99
N LYS A 52 -4.96 8.85 12.01
CA LYS A 52 -5.65 10.13 12.27
C LYS A 52 -7.15 10.00 11.96
N PRO A 53 -8.04 10.16 12.96
CA PRO A 53 -9.46 10.26 12.69
C PRO A 53 -9.70 11.45 11.75
N ARG A 54 -10.63 11.26 10.81
CA ARG A 54 -11.13 12.36 9.96
C ARG A 54 -11.73 13.39 10.92
N GLN A 55 -11.08 14.56 11.04
CA GLN A 55 -11.75 15.75 11.55
C GLN A 55 -12.79 16.20 10.55
#